data_AF-A0A1F1KYS3-F1
#
_entry.id   AF-A0A1F1KYS3-F1
#
_cell.length_a   1.000
_cell.length_b   1.000
_cell.length_c   1.000
_cell.angle_alpha   90.00
_cell.angle_beta   90.00
_cell.angle_gamma   90.00
#
_symmetry.space_group_name_H-M   'P 1'
#
loop_
_entity.id
_entity.type
_entity.pdbx_description
1 polymer ?
#
loop_
_entity_poly.entity_id
_entity_poly.type
_entity_poly.pdbx_seq_one_letter_code
_entity_poly.pdbx_strand_id
1 'polypeptide(L)'
;MGAPEFVERCNQERRASGLGRRTTGAGGLTPQEEEIAKAVADGASNREVAEELYLSTKTVEYHLTRVYRKLGIRSRNELPRALAHAGPDN
;
A
#
# COMPACT_ATOMS: atom_id res chain seq x y z
N MET A 1 -30.22 -1.79 10.21
CA MET A 1 -29.17 -1.12 11.01
C MET A 1 -28.32 -2.21 11.64
N GLY A 2 -27.13 -2.47 11.10
CA GLY A 2 -26.27 -3.57 11.57
C GLY A 2 -25.52 -4.22 10.42
N ALA A 3 -24.63 -3.45 9.78
CA ALA A 3 -23.61 -4.05 8.93
C ALA A 3 -22.58 -4.71 9.87
N PRO A 4 -22.36 -6.02 9.77
CA PRO A 4 -21.58 -6.79 10.73
C PRO A 4 -20.09 -6.48 10.60
N GLU A 5 -19.45 -6.30 11.74
CA GLU A 5 -18.12 -6.84 12.09
C GLU A 5 -17.18 -7.24 10.94
N PHE A 6 -16.69 -6.28 10.16
CA PHE A 6 -15.50 -6.47 9.31
C PHE A 6 -14.23 -6.08 10.08
N VAL A 7 -14.02 -6.72 11.22
CA VAL A 7 -12.81 -6.58 12.07
C VAL A 7 -11.94 -7.85 12.05
N GLU A 8 -12.24 -8.81 11.19
CA GLU A 8 -11.52 -10.09 11.18
C GLU A 8 -10.45 -10.18 10.07
N ARG A 9 -9.35 -9.43 10.21
CA ARG A 9 -8.01 -10.00 9.92
C ARG A 9 -6.85 -9.16 10.43
N CYS A 10 -6.46 -9.54 11.64
CA CYS A 10 -5.15 -9.45 12.24
C CYS A 10 -3.97 -9.56 11.25
N ASN A 11 -3.38 -8.44 10.84
CA ASN A 11 -2.07 -8.47 10.17
C ASN A 11 -1.19 -7.24 10.40
N GLN A 12 -1.36 -6.50 11.51
CA GLN A 12 -0.49 -5.33 11.71
C GLN A 12 -0.13 -4.96 13.15
N GLU A 13 0.01 -5.95 14.03
CA GLU A 13 0.68 -5.78 15.33
C GLU A 13 1.83 -6.79 15.49
N ARG A 14 2.74 -6.87 14.51
CA ARG A 14 4.07 -7.47 14.72
C ARG A 14 5.18 -6.44 14.53
N ARG A 15 5.40 -5.73 15.64
CA ARG A 15 6.69 -5.25 16.17
C ARG A 15 7.48 -4.27 15.31
N ALA A 16 7.34 -3.00 15.69
CA ALA A 16 8.37 -2.09 16.22
C ALA A 16 9.86 -2.50 16.34
N SER A 17 10.44 -3.44 15.59
CA SER A 17 11.90 -3.70 15.67
C SER A 17 12.44 -4.38 14.42
N GLY A 18 13.38 -3.70 13.76
CA GLY A 18 14.51 -4.27 13.04
C GLY A 18 14.21 -5.11 11.79
N LEU A 19 14.53 -4.57 10.61
CA LEU A 19 15.41 -5.21 9.60
C LEU A 19 15.26 -6.74 9.38
N GLY A 20 14.03 -7.26 9.36
CA GLY A 20 13.75 -8.66 9.03
C GLY A 20 13.22 -8.74 7.61
N ARG A 21 14.02 -9.34 6.72
CA ARG A 21 13.80 -9.57 5.28
C ARG A 21 12.44 -10.21 4.95
N ARG A 22 11.35 -9.44 5.08
CA ARG A 22 10.10 -9.67 4.34
C ARG A 22 10.48 -9.51 2.87
N THR A 23 9.92 -10.31 1.98
CA THR A 23 10.16 -10.22 0.53
C THR A 23 9.72 -8.84 0.04
N THR A 24 10.61 -7.86 0.15
CA THR A 24 10.38 -6.51 -0.33
C THR A 24 10.51 -6.60 -1.83
N GLY A 25 9.41 -6.34 -2.54
CA GLY A 25 9.46 -6.15 -3.97
C GLY A 25 10.25 -4.89 -4.32
N ALA A 26 10.19 -4.51 -5.59
CA ALA A 26 10.60 -3.23 -6.12
C ALA A 26 10.40 -2.08 -5.10
N GLY A 27 11.47 -1.41 -4.68
CA GLY A 27 11.39 -0.23 -3.81
C GLY A 27 11.02 -0.46 -2.33
N GLY A 28 11.19 -1.66 -1.76
CA GLY A 28 10.97 -1.87 -0.32
C GLY A 28 9.51 -2.08 0.10
N LEU A 29 8.61 -2.21 -0.87
CA LEU A 29 7.18 -2.38 -0.66
C LEU A 29 6.83 -3.83 -0.32
N THR A 30 5.83 -4.02 0.55
CA THR A 30 5.19 -5.32 0.75
C THR A 30 4.24 -5.62 -0.41
N PRO A 31 3.89 -6.89 -0.69
CA PRO A 31 2.96 -7.22 -1.78
C PRO A 31 1.66 -6.40 -1.77
N GLN A 32 1.03 -6.27 -0.60
CA GLN A 32 -0.20 -5.47 -0.44
C GLN A 32 0.02 -3.97 -0.70
N GLU A 33 1.19 -3.43 -0.36
CA GLU A 33 1.52 -2.02 -0.63
C GLU A 33 1.75 -1.81 -2.13
N GLU A 34 2.34 -2.78 -2.81
CA GLU A 34 2.57 -2.76 -4.26
C GLU A 34 1.25 -2.83 -5.03
N GLU A 35 0.32 -3.70 -4.65
CA GLU A 35 -1.02 -3.78 -5.24
C GLU A 35 -1.79 -2.47 -5.10
N ILE A 36 -1.83 -1.90 -3.89
CA ILE A 36 -2.46 -0.60 -3.64
C ILE A 36 -1.77 0.49 -4.47
N ALA A 37 -0.44 0.50 -4.51
CA ALA A 37 0.31 1.52 -5.23
C ALA A 37 0.08 1.45 -6.74
N LYS A 38 0.01 0.25 -7.31
CA LYS A 38 -0.26 0.01 -8.73
C LYS A 38 -1.66 0.50 -9.11
N ALA A 39 -2.70 0.08 -8.39
CA ALA A 39 -4.07 0.51 -8.68
C ALA A 39 -4.22 2.03 -8.60
N VAL A 40 -3.58 2.67 -7.61
CA VAL A 40 -3.57 4.14 -7.48
C VAL A 40 -2.78 4.81 -8.60
N ALA A 41 -1.66 4.22 -9.04
CA ALA A 41 -0.87 4.73 -10.16
C ALA A 41 -1.63 4.61 -11.50
N ASP A 42 -2.47 3.59 -11.65
CA ASP A 42 -3.34 3.38 -12.81
C ASP A 42 -4.57 4.32 -12.82
N GLY A 43 -4.76 5.10 -11.75
CA GLY A 43 -5.79 6.13 -11.66
C GLY A 43 -6.97 5.79 -10.74
N ALA A 44 -7.00 4.60 -10.13
CA ALA A 44 -8.10 4.20 -9.24
C ALA A 44 -8.14 5.02 -7.95
N SER A 45 -9.28 5.60 -7.62
CA SER A 45 -9.47 6.35 -6.36
C SER A 45 -9.29 5.43 -5.15
N ASN A 46 -8.98 6.01 -3.98
CA ASN A 46 -8.81 5.23 -2.75
C ASN A 46 -10.04 4.39 -2.41
N ARG A 47 -11.23 4.83 -2.84
CA ARG A 47 -12.49 4.13 -2.67
C ARG A 47 -12.60 2.93 -3.61
N GLU A 48 -12.28 3.10 -4.89
CA GLU A 48 -12.27 1.98 -5.86
C GLU A 48 -11.27 0.90 -5.45
N VAL A 49 -10.07 1.30 -5.01
CA VAL A 49 -9.06 0.36 -4.49
C VAL A 49 -9.55 -0.34 -3.22
N ALA A 50 -10.24 0.38 -2.34
CA ALA A 50 -10.83 -0.21 -1.14
C ALA A 50 -11.91 -1.25 -1.50
N GLU A 51 -12.75 -0.96 -2.48
CA GLU A 51 -13.79 -1.87 -2.97
C GLU A 51 -13.18 -3.09 -3.67
N GLU A 52 -12.15 -2.91 -4.51
CA GLU A 52 -11.47 -3.98 -5.24
C GLU A 52 -10.70 -4.93 -4.31
N LEU A 53 -10.02 -4.39 -3.30
CA LEU A 53 -9.20 -5.17 -2.37
C LEU A 53 -9.95 -5.59 -1.10
N TYR A 54 -11.27 -5.32 -1.01
CA TYR A 54 -12.09 -5.58 0.17
C TYR A 54 -11.51 -4.96 1.46
N LEU A 55 -11.01 -3.73 1.35
CA LEU A 55 -10.44 -2.94 2.44
C LEU A 55 -11.32 -1.74 2.78
N SER A 56 -11.04 -1.10 3.91
CA SER A 56 -11.59 0.23 4.18
C SER A 56 -10.75 1.30 3.47
N THR A 57 -11.38 2.40 3.05
CA THR A 57 -10.65 3.57 2.49
C THR A 57 -9.55 4.05 3.43
N LYS A 58 -9.79 4.02 4.75
CA LYS A 58 -8.80 4.40 5.77
C LYS A 58 -7.60 3.46 5.81
N THR A 59 -7.81 2.17 5.54
CA THR A 59 -6.74 1.19 5.40
C THR A 59 -5.90 1.49 4.15
N VAL A 60 -6.55 1.81 3.03
CA VAL A 60 -5.85 2.23 1.79
C VAL A 60 -5.00 3.48 2.02
N GLU A 61 -5.56 4.51 2.66
CA GLU A 61 -4.83 5.75 3.02
C GLU A 61 -3.62 5.48 3.91
N TYR A 62 -3.77 4.57 4.89
CA TYR A 62 -2.68 4.15 5.75
C TYR A 62 -1.54 3.51 4.96
N HIS A 63 -1.86 2.57 4.06
CA HIS A 63 -0.86 1.93 3.21
C HIS A 63 -0.20 2.93 2.27
N LEU A 64 -0.96 3.83 1.64
CA LEU A 64 -0.41 4.87 0.77
C LEU A 64 0.57 5.79 1.50
N THR A 65 0.27 6.17 2.74
CA THR A 65 1.20 6.97 3.55
C THR A 65 2.54 6.27 3.76
N ARG A 66 2.53 4.95 3.96
CA ARG A 66 3.75 4.13 4.08
C ARG A 66 4.46 3.98 2.74
N VAL A 67 3.73 3.74 1.66
CA VAL A 67 4.26 3.67 0.29
C VAL A 67 4.99 4.97 -0.05
N TYR A 68 4.36 6.13 0.18
CA TYR A 68 4.97 7.43 -0.10
C TYR A 68 6.27 7.64 0.66
N ARG A 69 6.30 7.26 1.95
CA ARG A 69 7.52 7.32 2.77
C ARG A 69 8.62 6.39 2.26
N LYS A 70 8.27 5.19 1.82
CA LYS A 70 9.24 4.20 1.30
C LYS A 70 9.80 4.58 -0.06
N LEU A 71 8.95 5.14 -0.92
CA LEU A 71 9.32 5.60 -2.26
C LEU A 71 9.89 7.03 -2.27
N GLY A 72 9.84 7.75 -1.14
CA GLY A 72 10.37 9.10 -1.01
C GLY A 72 9.54 10.18 -1.72
N ILE A 73 8.28 9.90 -2.04
CA ILE A 73 7.38 10.81 -2.76
C ILE A 73 6.42 11.53 -1.83
N ARG A 74 5.84 12.63 -2.29
CA ARG A 74 4.89 13.46 -1.51
C ARG A 74 3.50 13.52 -2.14
N SER A 75 3.39 13.18 -3.42
CA SER A 75 2.14 13.26 -4.17
C SER A 75 1.81 11.96 -4.89
N ARG A 76 0.51 11.70 -5.01
CA ARG A 76 -0.05 10.61 -5.82
C ARG A 76 0.42 10.66 -7.27
N ASN A 77 0.62 11.85 -7.83
CA ASN A 77 1.06 12.02 -9.23
C ASN A 77 2.50 11.56 -9.44
N GLU A 78 3.29 11.47 -8.38
CA GLU A 78 4.67 10.95 -8.44
C GLU A 78 4.71 9.42 -8.38
N LEU A 79 3.60 8.77 -8.00
CA LEU A 79 3.53 7.33 -7.77
C LEU A 79 3.83 6.50 -9.02
N PRO A 80 3.27 6.79 -10.23
CA PRO A 80 3.61 6.01 -11.42
C PRO A 80 5.10 6.08 -11.75
N ARG A 81 5.70 7.26 -11.63
CA ARG A 81 7.13 7.48 -11.86
C ARG A 81 7.98 6.75 -10.81
N ALA A 82 7.59 6.83 -9.54
CA ALA A 82 8.33 6.18 -8.47
C ALA A 82 8.28 4.65 -8.57
N LEU A 83 7.14 4.08 -8.99
CA LEU A 83 7.01 2.65 -9.24
C LEU A 83 7.87 2.20 -10.45
N ALA A 84 7.95 3.01 -11.51
CA ALA A 84 8.81 2.74 -12.65
C ALA A 84 10.31 2.73 -12.25
N HIS A 85 10.73 3.63 -11.35
CA HIS A 85 12.09 3.65 -10.81
C HIS A 85 12.36 2.57 -9.75
N ALA A 86 11.31 1.98 -9.17
CA ALA A 86 11.42 0.91 -8.19
C ALA A 86 11.57 -0.48 -8.84
N GLY A 87 11.21 -0.64 -10.13
CA GLY A 87 11.37 -1.86 -10.93
C GLY A 87 12.83 -2.34 -11.02
N PRO A 88 13.09 -3.58 -11.51
CA PRO A 88 14.25 -4.41 -11.18
C PRO A 88 15.65 -3.96 -11.68
N ASP A 89 15.87 -2.67 -11.91
CA ASP A 89 17.11 -2.11 -12.46
C ASP A 89 17.87 -1.19 -11.47
N ASN A 90 17.97 -1.59 -10.20
CA ASN A 90 19.02 -1.10 -9.27
C ASN A 90 19.52 -2.19 -8.31
#